data_AF-I6EAC7-F1
#
_entry.id   AF-I6EAC7-F1
#
_cell.length_a   1.000
_cell.length_b   1.000
_cell.length_c   1.000
_cell.angle_alpha   90.00
_cell.angle_beta   90.00
_cell.angle_gamma   90.00
#
_symmetry.space_group_name_H-M   'P 1'
#
loop_
_entity.id
_entity.type
_entity.pdbx_description
1 polymer ?
#
loop_
_entity_poly.entity_id
_entity_poly.type
_entity_poly.pdbx_seq_one_letter_code
_entity_poly.pdbx_strand_id
1 'polypeptide(L)'
;MALSANDPANVWGNLLPWPAHPATLVPTRRAGALVVVSSGKLLLYLAQGGKKMLVWQEKEELLAPEVFHALTTALRREPRLRFTLTEVNDLPVRQTPMFTLLREAGFSSSPQGLDWG
;
A
#
# COMPACT_ATOMS: atom_id res chain seq x y z
N MET A 1 3.84 -2.61 -10.78
CA MET A 1 5.09 -3.00 -10.08
C MET A 1 5.16 -2.32 -8.73
N ALA A 2 5.74 -2.96 -7.72
CA ALA A 2 5.99 -2.37 -6.41
C ALA A 2 7.47 -1.99 -6.23
N LEU A 3 7.72 -0.83 -5.62
CA LEU A 3 9.05 -0.25 -5.40
C LEU A 3 9.14 0.32 -3.99
N SER A 4 10.36 0.54 -3.50
CA SER A 4 10.55 1.42 -2.34
C SER A 4 10.14 2.84 -2.70
N ALA A 5 9.53 3.58 -1.77
CA ALA A 5 9.28 5.01 -1.95
C ALA A 5 10.57 5.81 -2.19
N ASN A 6 11.72 5.30 -1.72
CA ASN A 6 13.04 5.88 -1.91
C ASN A 6 13.74 5.41 -3.20
N ASP A 7 13.18 4.44 -3.91
CA ASP A 7 13.77 3.89 -5.13
C ASP A 7 13.98 5.01 -6.17
N PRO A 8 15.15 5.09 -6.83
CA PRO A 8 15.39 6.05 -7.90
C PRO A 8 14.36 5.96 -9.04
N ALA A 9 13.78 4.78 -9.30
CA ALA A 9 12.75 4.58 -10.30
C ALA A 9 11.36 5.10 -9.86
N ASN A 10 11.15 5.37 -8.56
CA ASN A 10 9.95 6.06 -8.12
C ASN A 10 10.05 7.56 -8.43
N VAL A 11 9.21 8.05 -9.34
CA VAL A 11 9.15 9.48 -9.71
C VAL A 11 8.31 10.33 -8.75
N TRP A 12 7.41 9.70 -7.99
CA TRP A 12 6.47 10.37 -7.08
C TRP A 12 7.17 10.86 -5.80
N GLY A 13 6.82 12.06 -5.35
CA GLY A 13 7.48 12.76 -4.25
C GLY A 13 8.90 13.22 -4.57
N ASN A 14 9.30 13.21 -5.85
CA ASN A 14 10.59 13.69 -6.33
C ASN A 14 10.39 14.57 -7.57
N LEU A 15 10.23 13.96 -8.74
CA LEU A 15 9.97 14.67 -10.00
C LEU A 15 8.50 15.08 -10.14
N LEU A 16 7.59 14.22 -9.66
CA LEU A 16 6.16 14.50 -9.61
C LEU A 16 5.70 14.72 -8.15
N PRO A 17 4.81 15.68 -7.89
CA PRO A 17 4.19 15.81 -6.57
C PRO A 17 3.36 14.57 -6.28
N TRP A 18 3.23 14.17 -5.01
CA TRP A 18 2.31 13.09 -4.63
C TRP A 18 0.89 13.42 -5.13
N PRO A 19 0.15 12.46 -5.72
CA PRO A 19 -1.21 12.71 -6.15
C PRO A 19 -2.08 13.09 -4.96
N ALA A 20 -3.02 14.01 -5.16
CA ALA A 20 -3.96 14.40 -4.13
C ALA A 20 -4.74 13.17 -3.63
N HIS A 21 -5.00 13.13 -2.32
CA HIS A 21 -5.77 12.08 -1.68
C HIS A 21 -6.57 12.71 -0.52
N PRO A 22 -7.85 12.34 -0.31
CA PRO A 22 -8.69 12.94 0.73
C PRO A 22 -8.30 12.52 2.15
N ALA A 23 -7.56 11.41 2.29
CA ALA A 23 -7.05 10.95 3.58
C ALA A 23 -5.95 11.88 4.14
N THR A 24 -5.83 11.89 5.45
CA THR A 24 -4.90 12.69 6.26
C THR A 24 -3.47 12.15 6.21
N LEU A 25 -3.27 10.86 5.92
CA LEU A 25 -1.94 10.29 5.72
C LEU A 25 -1.25 10.96 4.52
N VAL A 26 -0.13 11.65 4.78
CA VAL A 26 0.69 12.27 3.74
C VAL A 26 1.82 11.31 3.32
N PRO A 27 1.91 10.93 2.03
CA PRO A 27 3.01 10.12 1.53
C PRO A 27 4.36 10.83 1.67
N THR A 28 5.41 10.05 1.99
CA THR A 28 6.78 10.58 2.08
C THR A 28 7.78 9.59 1.49
N ARG A 29 8.90 10.09 0.97
CA ARG A 29 10.04 9.26 0.56
C ARG A 29 10.82 8.85 1.80
N ARG A 30 10.42 7.73 2.41
CA ARG A 30 11.08 7.15 3.59
C ARG A 30 11.47 5.69 3.33
N ALA A 31 12.57 5.27 3.94
CA ALA A 31 13.00 3.89 3.90
C ALA A 31 11.95 2.99 4.57
N GLY A 32 11.65 1.85 3.95
CA GLY A 32 10.60 0.93 4.41
C GLY A 32 9.17 1.34 4.05
N ALA A 33 8.96 2.48 3.36
CA ALA A 33 7.70 2.75 2.68
C ALA A 33 7.74 2.15 1.26
N LEU A 34 6.60 1.64 0.80
CA LEU A 34 6.46 1.03 -0.53
C LEU A 34 5.41 1.77 -1.35
N VAL A 35 5.59 1.75 -2.67
CA VAL A 35 4.61 2.25 -3.63
C VAL A 35 4.30 1.17 -4.65
N VAL A 36 3.06 1.13 -5.16
CA VAL A 36 2.71 0.36 -6.35
C VAL A 36 2.31 1.31 -7.46
N VAL A 37 2.98 1.17 -8.60
CA VAL A 37 2.76 1.97 -9.80
C VAL A 37 2.37 1.05 -10.96
N SER A 38 1.38 1.46 -11.75
CA SER A 38 1.00 0.79 -12.99
C SER A 38 0.68 1.82 -14.06
N SER A 39 1.19 1.61 -15.28
CA SER A 39 0.96 2.53 -16.42
C SER A 39 1.22 4.01 -16.09
N GLY A 40 2.29 4.29 -15.32
CA GLY A 40 2.66 5.63 -14.87
C GLY A 40 1.82 6.22 -13.73
N LYS A 41 0.75 5.54 -13.29
CA LYS A 41 -0.12 5.98 -12.19
C LYS A 41 0.31 5.38 -10.85
N LEU A 42 0.36 6.19 -9.79
CA LEU A 42 0.49 5.71 -8.42
C LEU A 42 -0.86 5.13 -7.97
N LEU A 43 -0.88 3.85 -7.57
CA LEU A 43 -2.10 3.16 -7.17
C LEU A 43 -2.15 2.87 -5.67
N LEU A 44 -0.98 2.67 -5.06
CA LEU A 44 -0.87 2.31 -3.64
C LEU A 44 0.37 2.95 -3.03
N TYR A 45 0.24 3.41 -1.79
CA TYR A 45 1.36 3.78 -0.92
C TYR A 45 1.20 3.07 0.42
N LEU A 46 2.18 2.27 0.82
CA LEU A 46 2.28 1.67 2.15
C LEU A 46 3.28 2.49 2.97
N ALA A 47 2.82 3.07 4.08
CA ALA A 47 3.68 3.86 4.95
C ALA A 47 4.76 3.00 5.60
N GLN A 48 5.86 3.65 6.00
CA GLN A 48 6.92 3.01 6.77
C GLN A 48 6.34 2.26 7.99
N GLY A 49 6.76 1.01 8.18
CA GLY A 49 6.27 0.15 9.25
C GLY A 49 4.91 -0.52 8.96
N GLY A 50 4.33 -0.30 7.78
CA GLY A 50 3.21 -1.07 7.24
C GLY A 50 1.84 -0.85 7.90
N LYS A 51 1.76 0.00 8.93
CA LYS A 51 0.53 0.21 9.72
C LYS A 51 -0.60 0.91 8.96
N LYS A 52 -0.25 1.80 8.03
CA LYS A 52 -1.21 2.60 7.25
C LYS A 52 -0.92 2.55 5.76
N MET A 53 -1.97 2.57 4.96
CA MET A 53 -1.89 2.50 3.51
C MET A 53 -2.83 3.54 2.86
N LEU A 54 -2.38 4.10 1.74
CA LEU A 54 -3.24 4.81 0.80
C LEU A 54 -3.46 3.96 -0.44
N VAL A 55 -4.67 4.04 -0.97
CA VAL A 55 -5.10 3.41 -2.21
C VAL A 55 -5.81 4.47 -3.04
N TRP A 56 -5.23 4.80 -4.19
CA TRP A 56 -5.87 5.66 -5.19
C TRP A 56 -6.72 4.79 -6.11
N GLN A 57 -8.04 4.96 -6.02
CA GLN A 57 -9.00 4.30 -6.90
C GLN A 57 -10.15 5.25 -7.23
N GLU A 58 -10.83 4.99 -8.32
CA GLU A 58 -12.06 5.70 -8.67
C GLU A 58 -13.21 5.17 -7.80
N LYS A 59 -14.22 6.01 -7.53
CA LYS A 59 -15.25 5.77 -6.50
C LYS A 59 -16.06 4.48 -6.69
N GLU A 60 -16.05 3.90 -7.88
CA GLU A 60 -16.91 2.77 -8.28
C GLU A 60 -16.11 1.53 -8.71
N GLU A 61 -14.79 1.61 -8.80
CA GLU A 61 -13.96 0.51 -9.30
C GLU A 61 -12.95 0.07 -8.24
N LEU A 62 -12.99 -1.22 -7.88
CA LEU A 62 -11.97 -1.82 -7.05
C LEU A 62 -10.66 -1.90 -7.82
N LEU A 63 -9.54 -1.68 -7.13
CA LEU A 63 -8.25 -1.96 -7.73
C LEU A 63 -8.13 -3.44 -8.13
N ALA A 64 -7.51 -3.65 -9.28
CA ALA A 64 -7.20 -4.98 -9.79
C ALA A 64 -6.34 -5.77 -8.78
N PRO A 65 -6.60 -7.07 -8.55
CA PRO A 65 -5.86 -7.90 -7.60
C PRO A 65 -4.33 -7.86 -7.78
N GLU A 66 -3.86 -7.65 -9.00
CA GLU A 66 -2.45 -7.55 -9.38
C GLU A 66 -1.72 -6.42 -8.64
N VAL A 67 -2.41 -5.35 -8.23
CA VAL A 67 -1.82 -4.29 -7.43
C VAL A 67 -1.37 -4.83 -6.07
N PHE A 68 -2.23 -5.60 -5.40
CA PHE A 68 -1.93 -6.20 -4.10
C PHE A 68 -0.90 -7.33 -4.24
N HIS A 69 -0.95 -8.11 -5.31
CA HIS A 69 0.09 -9.09 -5.61
C HIS A 69 1.47 -8.45 -5.84
N ALA A 70 1.53 -7.31 -6.51
CA ALA A 70 2.78 -6.57 -6.68
C ALA A 70 3.33 -6.13 -5.32
N LEU A 71 2.47 -5.61 -4.43
CA LEU A 71 2.84 -5.26 -3.06
C LEU A 71 3.40 -6.48 -2.30
N THR A 72 2.65 -7.58 -2.25
CA THR A 72 3.08 -8.77 -1.48
C THR A 72 4.32 -9.42 -2.07
N THR A 73 4.54 -9.32 -3.39
CA THR A 73 5.80 -9.75 -4.03
C THR A 73 6.99 -8.93 -3.54
N ALA A 74 6.87 -7.61 -3.39
CA ALA A 74 7.92 -6.79 -2.81
C ALA A 74 8.15 -7.14 -1.33
N LEU A 75 7.07 -7.26 -0.55
CA LEU A 75 7.16 -7.59 0.88
C LEU A 75 7.78 -8.97 1.13
N ARG A 76 7.54 -9.98 0.27
CA ARG A 76 8.16 -11.32 0.39
C ARG A 76 9.68 -11.30 0.23
N ARG A 77 10.25 -10.26 -0.41
CA ARG A 77 11.71 -10.08 -0.50
C ARG A 77 12.34 -9.64 0.83
N GLU A 78 11.51 -9.27 1.81
CA GLU A 78 11.91 -8.87 3.15
C GLU A 78 11.38 -9.87 4.20
N PRO A 79 11.94 -11.09 4.29
CA PRO A 79 11.36 -12.19 5.07
C PRO A 79 11.31 -11.95 6.59
N ARG A 80 12.02 -10.93 7.11
CA ARG A 80 12.00 -10.53 8.53
C ARG A 80 11.01 -9.39 8.83
N LEU A 81 10.43 -8.78 7.80
CA LEU A 81 9.46 -7.70 7.97
C LEU A 81 8.17 -8.26 8.58
N ARG A 82 7.73 -7.67 9.69
CA ARG A 82 6.50 -8.01 10.40
C ARG A 82 5.74 -6.74 10.73
N PHE A 83 4.44 -6.72 10.44
CA PHE A 83 3.58 -5.60 10.81
C PHE A 83 2.11 -6.00 10.76
N THR A 84 1.27 -5.18 11.37
CA THR A 84 -0.18 -5.23 11.22
C THR A 84 -0.64 -3.97 10.50
N LEU A 85 -1.23 -4.15 9.32
CA LEU A 85 -1.95 -3.09 8.62
C LEU A 85 -3.26 -2.85 9.34
N THR A 86 -3.43 -1.65 9.89
CA THR A 86 -4.63 -1.28 10.67
C THR A 86 -5.59 -0.41 9.87
N GLU A 87 -5.07 0.39 8.93
CA GLU A 87 -5.83 1.46 8.29
C GLU A 87 -5.52 1.57 6.80
N VAL A 88 -6.57 1.74 5.99
CA VAL A 88 -6.49 2.05 4.56
C VAL A 88 -7.38 3.27 4.30
N ASN A 89 -6.82 4.32 3.70
CA ASN A 89 -7.54 5.56 3.41
C ASN A 89 -8.29 6.16 4.62
N ASP A 90 -7.61 6.23 5.77
CA ASP A 90 -8.16 6.69 7.07
C ASP A 90 -9.30 5.84 7.66
N LEU A 91 -9.63 4.70 7.05
CA LEU A 91 -10.62 3.76 7.56
C LEU A 91 -9.95 2.50 8.12
N PRO A 92 -10.47 1.91 9.21
CA PRO A 92 -10.01 0.61 9.68
C PRO A 92 -10.04 -0.40 8.55
N VAL A 93 -8.94 -1.11 8.27
CA VAL A 93 -8.82 -1.99 7.09
C VAL A 93 -9.93 -3.04 7.03
N ARG A 94 -10.43 -3.48 8.18
CA ARG A 94 -11.55 -4.43 8.32
C ARG A 94 -12.89 -3.91 7.78
N GLN A 95 -13.03 -2.60 7.65
CA GLN A 95 -14.24 -1.91 7.18
C GLN A 95 -14.11 -1.47 5.72
N THR A 96 -13.01 -1.83 5.04
CA THR A 96 -12.79 -1.44 3.64
C THR A 96 -12.96 -2.64 2.69
N PRO A 97 -13.35 -2.39 1.42
CA PRO A 97 -13.41 -3.44 0.41
C PRO A 97 -12.07 -4.15 0.17
N MET A 98 -10.94 -3.51 0.52
CA MET A 98 -9.59 -4.05 0.35
C MET A 98 -9.28 -5.19 1.32
N PHE A 99 -10.06 -5.37 2.39
CA PHE A 99 -9.80 -6.42 3.39
C PHE A 99 -9.69 -7.80 2.75
N THR A 100 -10.66 -8.15 1.91
CA THR A 100 -10.70 -9.46 1.24
C THR A 100 -9.57 -9.60 0.22
N LEU A 101 -9.34 -8.58 -0.61
CA LEU A 101 -8.29 -8.57 -1.64
C LEU A 101 -6.88 -8.71 -1.05
N LEU A 102 -6.61 -8.02 0.06
CA LEU A 102 -5.32 -8.14 0.76
C LEU A 102 -5.13 -9.53 1.38
N ARG A 103 -6.20 -10.14 1.91
CA ARG A 103 -6.13 -11.52 2.41
C ARG A 103 -5.82 -12.51 1.32
N GLU A 104 -6.52 -12.40 0.18
CA GLU A 104 -6.25 -13.23 -1.00
C GLU A 104 -4.81 -13.06 -1.50
N ALA A 105 -4.26 -11.84 -1.42
CA ALA A 105 -2.87 -11.57 -1.80
C ALA A 105 -1.81 -12.13 -0.82
N GLY A 106 -2.22 -12.56 0.39
CA GLY A 106 -1.37 -13.26 1.36
C GLY A 106 -1.30 -12.67 2.76
N PHE A 107 -2.09 -11.65 3.11
CA PHE A 107 -2.18 -11.16 4.49
C PHE A 107 -3.07 -12.08 5.35
N SER A 108 -2.76 -12.22 6.64
CA SER A 108 -3.58 -12.99 7.58
C SER A 108 -4.47 -12.06 8.42
N SER A 109 -5.65 -12.54 8.84
CA SER A 109 -6.59 -11.73 9.62
C SER A 109 -6.22 -11.74 11.12
N SER A 110 -6.15 -10.56 11.73
CA SER A 110 -5.88 -10.39 13.17
C SER A 110 -6.83 -9.39 13.82
N PRO A 111 -7.15 -9.46 15.13
CA PRO A 111 -8.13 -8.56 15.75
C PRO A 111 -7.90 -7.08 15.47
N GLN A 112 -6.64 -6.67 15.34
CA GLN A 112 -6.25 -5.27 15.08
C GLN A 112 -6.28 -4.89 13.59
N GLY A 113 -6.30 -5.85 12.66
CA GLY A 113 -6.32 -5.58 11.22
C GLY A 113 -5.90 -6.78 10.37
N LEU A 114 -4.87 -6.58 9.56
CA LEU A 114 -4.25 -7.58 8.69
C LEU A 114 -2.76 -7.72 8.99
N ASP A 115 -2.32 -8.91 9.37
CA ASP A 115 -0.92 -9.18 9.69
C ASP A 115 -0.13 -9.60 8.43
N TRP A 116 1.12 -9.16 8.39
CA TRP A 116 2.11 -9.57 7.41
C TRP A 116 3.29 -10.27 8.07
N GLY A 117 3.60 -11.46 7.56
CA GLY A 117 4.81 -12.28 7.80
C GLY A 117 4.58 -13.54 8.64
#